data_AF-A0A534A696-F1
#
_entry.id   AF-A0A534A696-F1
#
_cell.length_a   1.000
_cell.length_b   1.000
_cell.length_c   1.000
_cell.angle_alpha   90.00
_cell.angle_beta   90.00
_cell.angle_gamma   90.00
#
_symmetry.space_group_name_H-M   'P 1'
#
loop_
_entity.id
_entity.type
_entity.pdbx_description
1 polymer ?
#
loop_
_entity_poly.entity_id
_entity_poly.type
_entity_poly.pdbx_seq_one_letter_code
_entity_poly.pdbx_strand_id
1 'polypeptide(L)'
;MNSTGSPGGSRGSIRWPLTRRWVFAALSWLVFAPALAQDNPMPRPPQLERDVQFWIRVYTQIDTNAGFLHDQYNLSVIYDTLHFAPNTTPAERERQVDQARERYGGALRRVADAADAPLSADD
;
A
#
# COMPACT_ATOMS: atom_id res chain seq x y z
N MET A 1 72.42 -27.73 27.01
CA MET A 1 71.40 -26.94 27.74
C MET A 1 70.05 -27.41 27.21
N ASN A 2 69.50 -28.43 27.87
CA ASN A 2 68.33 -28.41 28.78
C ASN A 2 66.99 -28.31 28.01
N SER A 3 66.25 -29.41 27.85
CA SER A 3 65.28 -30.01 28.81
C SER A 3 63.84 -29.67 28.38
N THR A 4 63.13 -30.64 27.77
CA THR A 4 61.98 -31.38 28.36
C THR A 4 60.69 -30.58 28.52
N GLY A 5 59.59 -31.14 27.98
CA GLY A 5 58.29 -31.06 28.63
C GLY A 5 57.13 -30.65 27.73
N SER A 6 56.49 -31.63 27.10
CA SER A 6 55.01 -31.61 27.04
C SER A 6 54.49 -32.08 28.40
N PRO A 7 53.40 -31.47 28.89
CA PRO A 7 52.28 -32.30 29.33
C PRO A 7 50.94 -31.77 28.80
N GLY A 8 50.07 -32.73 28.47
CA GLY A 8 48.68 -32.47 28.16
C GLY A 8 47.86 -32.06 29.39
N GLY A 9 46.63 -31.62 29.14
CA GLY A 9 45.64 -31.49 30.20
C GLY A 9 44.44 -30.61 29.87
N SER A 10 43.31 -31.28 29.67
CA SER A 10 41.96 -30.88 30.13
C SER A 10 41.17 -29.85 29.31
N ARG A 11 40.33 -30.37 28.39
CA ARG A 11 39.12 -29.68 27.92
C ARG A 11 38.06 -29.75 29.04
N GLY A 12 37.78 -28.61 29.67
CA GLY A 12 36.69 -28.50 30.64
C GLY A 12 35.32 -28.68 29.97
N SER A 13 34.64 -29.77 30.28
CA SER A 13 33.24 -30.00 29.92
C SER A 13 32.33 -29.25 30.90
N ILE A 14 31.61 -28.23 30.41
CA ILE A 14 30.61 -27.48 31.17
C ILE A 14 29.38 -28.39 31.37
N ARG A 15 29.15 -28.84 32.61
CA ARG A 15 27.98 -29.64 32.98
C ARG A 15 26.84 -28.71 33.39
N TRP A 16 25.84 -28.55 32.52
CA TRP A 16 24.61 -27.83 32.86
C TRP A 16 23.72 -28.70 33.77
N PRO A 17 23.29 -28.26 34.97
CA PRO A 17 22.48 -29.08 35.85
C PRO A 17 21.04 -29.25 35.34
N LEU A 18 20.50 -30.46 35.51
CA LEU A 18 19.20 -30.95 35.03
C LEU A 18 17.96 -30.34 35.72
N THR A 19 18.07 -29.20 36.39
CA THR A 19 16.96 -28.58 37.14
C THR A 19 16.14 -27.57 36.34
N ARG A 20 16.26 -27.57 35.00
CA ARG A 20 15.50 -26.67 34.11
C ARG A 20 14.62 -27.42 33.10
N ARG A 21 13.88 -28.45 33.57
CA ARG A 21 13.01 -29.26 32.68
C ARG A 21 11.54 -29.36 33.09
N TRP A 22 11.14 -28.89 34.27
CA TRP A 22 9.76 -29.11 34.76
C TRP A 22 8.88 -27.87 34.93
N VAL A 23 9.34 -26.67 34.54
CA VAL A 23 8.49 -25.46 34.48
C VAL A 23 7.87 -25.25 33.09
N PHE A 24 8.42 -25.86 32.03
CA PHE A 24 7.95 -25.67 30.66
C PHE A 24 6.74 -26.53 30.24
N ALA A 25 6.38 -27.55 31.01
CA ALA A 25 5.28 -28.44 30.65
C ALA A 25 3.89 -27.89 30.99
N ALA A 26 3.75 -27.08 32.05
CA ALA A 26 2.44 -26.55 32.47
C ALA A 26 2.01 -25.28 31.69
N LEU A 27 2.95 -24.54 31.08
CA LEU A 27 2.66 -23.34 30.29
C LEU A 27 2.41 -23.63 28.80
N SER A 28 2.63 -24.87 28.37
CA SER A 28 2.45 -25.27 26.96
C SER A 28 1.02 -25.72 26.63
N TRP A 29 0.12 -25.76 27.61
CA TRP A 29 -1.30 -26.17 27.44
C TRP A 29 -2.30 -25.01 27.50
N LEU A 30 -1.84 -23.75 27.48
CA LEU A 30 -2.70 -22.57 27.45
C LEU A 30 -2.75 -21.86 26.09
N VAL A 31 -2.03 -22.36 25.06
CA VAL A 31 -1.78 -21.59 23.82
C VAL A 31 -2.68 -22.01 22.65
N PHE A 32 -3.68 -22.87 22.87
CA PHE A 32 -4.58 -23.37 21.81
C PHE A 32 -6.07 -23.10 22.10
N ALA A 33 -6.40 -21.93 22.65
CA ALA A 33 -7.78 -21.45 22.57
C ALA A 33 -8.06 -20.98 21.13
N PRO A 34 -9.00 -21.57 20.39
CA PRO A 34 -9.40 -21.02 19.10
C PRO A 34 -10.01 -19.64 19.36
N ALA A 35 -9.46 -18.60 18.75
CA ALA A 35 -10.11 -17.30 18.72
C ALA A 35 -11.44 -17.46 17.97
N LEU A 36 -12.57 -17.33 18.68
CA LEU A 36 -13.88 -17.24 18.04
C LEU A 36 -13.90 -15.94 17.24
N ALA A 37 -13.73 -16.02 15.93
CA ALA A 37 -13.96 -14.89 15.04
C ALA A 37 -15.41 -14.45 15.23
N GLN A 38 -15.62 -13.24 15.73
CA GLN A 38 -16.95 -12.64 15.82
C GLN A 38 -17.37 -12.26 14.40
N ASP A 39 -18.44 -12.86 13.88
CA ASP A 39 -19.08 -12.49 12.61
C ASP A 39 -19.81 -11.14 12.76
N ASN A 40 -19.06 -10.06 13.02
CA ASN A 40 -19.60 -8.72 12.99
C ASN A 40 -19.23 -8.09 11.64
N PRO A 41 -20.14 -8.06 10.65
CA PRO A 41 -19.83 -7.49 9.35
C PRO A 41 -19.44 -6.02 9.52
N MET A 42 -18.35 -5.61 8.88
CA MET A 42 -17.96 -4.20 8.86
C MET A 42 -19.17 -3.34 8.41
N PRO A 43 -19.50 -2.26 9.12
CA PRO A 43 -20.53 -1.32 8.69
C PRO A 43 -20.27 -0.85 7.25
N ARG A 44 -21.32 -0.80 6.42
CA ARG A 44 -21.27 -0.30 5.03
C ARG A 44 -22.03 1.02 4.93
N PRO A 45 -21.41 2.15 5.36
CA PRO A 45 -22.08 3.44 5.28
C PRO A 45 -22.31 3.82 3.81
N PRO A 46 -23.53 4.24 3.42
CA PRO A 46 -23.84 4.58 2.04
C PRO A 46 -23.02 5.78 1.51
N GLN A 47 -22.50 6.62 2.41
CA GLN A 47 -21.65 7.76 2.04
C GLN A 47 -20.33 7.31 1.38
N LEU A 48 -19.82 6.13 1.70
CA LEU A 48 -18.58 5.60 1.13
C LEU A 48 -18.78 4.89 -0.20
N GLU A 49 -20.02 4.56 -0.59
CA GLU A 49 -20.30 3.76 -1.78
C GLU A 49 -19.67 4.38 -3.04
N ARG A 50 -19.74 5.71 -3.16
CA ARG A 50 -19.14 6.46 -4.28
C ARG A 50 -17.63 6.21 -4.40
N ASP A 51 -16.92 6.31 -3.29
CA ASP A 51 -15.47 6.21 -3.23
C ASP A 51 -15.03 4.74 -3.39
N VAL A 52 -15.81 3.81 -2.84
CA VAL A 52 -15.63 2.37 -3.05
C VAL A 52 -15.74 2.03 -4.54
N GLN A 53 -16.75 2.54 -5.24
CA GLN A 53 -16.92 2.33 -6.68
C GLN A 53 -15.74 2.92 -7.48
N PHE A 54 -15.21 4.07 -7.09
CA PHE A 54 -14.00 4.61 -7.72
C PHE A 54 -12.82 3.64 -7.61
N TRP A 55 -12.53 3.13 -6.41
CA TRP A 55 -11.42 2.19 -6.22
C TRP A 55 -11.64 0.85 -6.93
N ILE A 56 -12.87 0.34 -6.96
CA ILE A 56 -13.22 -0.84 -7.76
C ILE A 56 -12.83 -0.59 -9.23
N ARG A 57 -13.18 0.57 -9.80
CA ARG A 57 -12.82 0.91 -11.18
C ARG A 57 -11.31 1.01 -11.38
N VAL A 58 -10.57 1.64 -10.48
CA VAL A 58 -9.10 1.69 -10.55
C VAL A 58 -8.52 0.28 -10.64
N TYR A 59 -8.92 -0.63 -9.75
CA TYR A 59 -8.35 -1.99 -9.71
C TYR A 59 -8.87 -2.94 -10.80
N THR A 60 -9.93 -2.58 -11.52
CA THR A 60 -10.55 -3.45 -12.53
C THR A 60 -10.43 -2.92 -13.97
N GLN A 61 -10.24 -1.61 -14.15
CA GLN A 61 -10.28 -0.96 -15.46
C GLN A 61 -8.95 -0.31 -15.86
N ILE A 62 -8.10 0.04 -14.90
CA ILE A 62 -6.86 0.77 -15.16
C ILE A 62 -5.67 -0.18 -15.01
N ASP A 63 -4.90 -0.33 -16.09
CA ASP A 63 -3.67 -1.12 -16.09
C ASP A 63 -2.44 -0.25 -15.74
N THR A 64 -1.25 -0.85 -15.78
CA THR A 64 0.01 -0.16 -15.44
C THR A 64 0.43 0.90 -16.46
N ASN A 65 -0.24 0.97 -17.60
CA ASN A 65 -0.02 1.92 -18.68
C ASN A 65 -1.14 2.95 -18.78
N ALA A 66 -2.02 3.05 -17.78
CA ALA A 66 -3.07 4.06 -17.75
C ALA A 66 -3.24 4.67 -16.36
N GLY A 67 -4.03 5.74 -16.28
CA GLY A 67 -4.38 6.40 -15.02
C GLY A 67 -5.60 7.30 -15.18
N PHE A 68 -6.43 7.39 -14.12
CA PHE A 68 -7.47 8.41 -14.05
C PHE A 68 -6.89 9.72 -13.54
N LEU A 69 -7.18 10.82 -14.25
CA LEU A 69 -7.09 12.16 -13.70
C LEU A 69 -8.44 12.51 -13.10
N HIS A 70 -8.53 12.66 -11.78
CA HIS A 70 -9.79 12.82 -11.05
C HIS A 70 -9.77 14.01 -10.11
N ASP A 71 -10.95 14.40 -9.62
CA ASP A 71 -11.09 15.43 -8.61
C ASP A 71 -10.58 14.97 -7.23
N GLN A 72 -9.94 15.86 -6.49
CA GLN A 72 -9.32 15.53 -5.20
C GLN A 72 -10.33 15.33 -4.07
N TYR A 73 -11.53 15.89 -4.17
CA TYR A 73 -12.57 15.82 -3.13
C TYR A 73 -13.76 14.95 -3.53
N ASN A 74 -14.04 14.84 -4.83
CA ASN A 74 -15.13 14.03 -5.34
C ASN A 74 -14.65 12.98 -6.33
N LEU A 75 -14.31 11.78 -5.83
CA LEU A 75 -13.74 10.69 -6.64
C LEU A 75 -14.63 10.21 -7.79
N SER A 76 -15.93 10.55 -7.81
CA SER A 76 -16.78 10.25 -8.98
C SER A 76 -16.50 11.14 -10.19
N VAL A 77 -15.80 12.26 -10.01
CA VAL A 77 -15.46 13.20 -11.10
C VAL A 77 -14.11 12.79 -11.68
N ILE A 78 -14.13 12.28 -12.90
CA ILE A 78 -12.95 11.92 -13.68
C ILE A 78 -12.85 12.91 -14.83
N TYR A 79 -11.76 13.66 -14.88
CA TYR A 79 -11.46 14.62 -15.95
C TYR A 79 -10.94 13.93 -17.20
N ASP A 80 -10.10 12.90 -17.03
CA ASP A 80 -9.53 12.13 -18.15
C ASP A 80 -9.09 10.72 -17.75
N THR A 81 -8.96 9.85 -18.74
CA THR A 81 -8.22 8.59 -18.64
C THR A 81 -6.98 8.68 -19.50
N LEU A 82 -5.83 8.85 -18.85
CA LEU A 82 -4.54 8.95 -19.54
C LEU A 82 -4.05 7.56 -19.91
N HIS A 83 -3.59 7.40 -21.15
CA HIS A 83 -2.98 6.17 -21.64
C HIS A 83 -1.54 6.46 -22.09
N PHE A 84 -0.61 5.64 -21.63
CA PHE A 84 0.81 5.74 -21.92
C PHE A 84 1.23 4.59 -22.83
N ALA A 85 2.11 4.87 -23.79
CA ALA A 85 2.69 3.80 -24.59
C ALA A 85 3.51 2.85 -23.68
N PRO A 86 3.54 1.54 -23.99
CA PRO A 86 4.45 0.61 -23.32
C PRO A 86 5.88 1.14 -23.36
N ASN A 87 6.61 1.02 -22.25
CA ASN A 87 7.99 1.51 -22.08
C ASN A 87 8.19 3.03 -22.10
N THR A 88 7.13 3.85 -22.06
CA THR A 88 7.27 5.30 -21.81
C THR A 88 8.03 5.52 -20.51
N THR A 89 9.07 6.35 -20.54
CA THR A 89 9.91 6.60 -19.36
C THR A 89 9.11 7.33 -18.27
N PRO A 90 9.48 7.20 -16.98
CA PRO A 90 8.79 7.93 -15.90
C PRO A 90 8.70 9.44 -16.14
N ALA A 91 9.78 10.05 -16.63
CA ALA A 91 9.82 11.49 -16.91
C ALA A 91 8.88 11.89 -18.07
N GLU A 92 8.75 11.07 -19.10
CA GLU A 92 7.80 11.33 -20.19
C GLU A 92 6.34 11.15 -19.74
N ARG A 93 6.07 10.19 -18.85
CA ARG A 93 4.74 10.03 -18.24
C ARG A 93 4.37 11.23 -17.40
N GLU A 94 5.31 11.69 -16.56
CA GLU A 94 5.10 12.87 -15.71
C GLU A 94 4.78 14.10 -16.55
N ARG A 95 5.54 14.34 -17.64
CA ARG A 95 5.22 15.43 -18.58
C ARG A 95 3.82 15.32 -19.20
N GLN A 96 3.38 14.11 -19.56
CA GLN A 96 2.03 13.89 -20.10
C GLN A 96 0.95 14.17 -19.05
N VAL A 97 1.19 13.75 -17.81
CA VAL A 97 0.29 14.03 -16.67
C VAL A 97 0.22 15.54 -16.40
N ASP A 98 1.35 16.24 -16.40
CA ASP A 98 1.41 17.69 -16.18
C ASP A 98 0.67 18.46 -17.27
N GLN A 99 0.87 18.10 -18.54
CA GLN A 99 0.14 18.69 -19.66
C GLN A 99 -1.37 18.49 -19.54
N ALA A 100 -1.82 17.29 -19.16
CA ALA A 100 -3.23 17.04 -18.91
C ALA A 100 -3.74 17.90 -17.74
N ARG A 101 -3.00 17.95 -16.63
CA ARG A 101 -3.35 18.78 -15.46
C ARG A 101 -3.47 20.26 -15.83
N GLU A 102 -2.55 20.79 -16.62
CA GLU A 102 -2.60 22.18 -17.11
C GLU A 102 -3.82 22.42 -17.99
N ARG A 103 -4.11 21.50 -18.91
CA ARG A 103 -5.28 21.57 -19.80
C ARG A 103 -6.59 21.64 -19.01
N TYR A 104 -6.83 20.67 -18.14
CA TYR A 104 -8.07 20.60 -17.36
C TYR A 104 -8.14 21.70 -16.30
N GLY A 105 -7.02 22.03 -15.65
CA GLY A 105 -6.98 23.17 -14.73
C GLY A 105 -7.26 24.50 -15.42
N GLY A 106 -6.80 24.69 -16.66
CA GLY A 106 -7.13 25.84 -17.51
C GLY A 106 -8.62 25.93 -17.82
N ALA A 107 -9.21 24.82 -18.26
CA ALA A 107 -10.64 24.70 -18.53
C ALA A 107 -11.50 25.05 -17.30
N LEU A 108 -11.21 24.43 -16.16
CA LEU A 108 -11.95 24.67 -14.92
C LEU A 108 -11.87 26.11 -14.44
N ARG A 109 -10.74 26.80 -14.65
CA ARG A 109 -10.63 28.24 -14.35
C ARG A 109 -11.48 29.09 -15.28
N ARG A 110 -11.50 28.81 -16.58
CA ARG A 110 -12.37 29.51 -17.54
C ARG A 110 -13.84 29.35 -17.17
N VAL A 111 -14.26 28.13 -16.84
CA VAL A 111 -15.63 27.84 -16.37
C VAL A 111 -15.95 28.63 -15.10
N ALA A 112 -15.02 28.66 -14.13
CA ALA A 112 -15.21 29.42 -12.90
C ALA A 112 -15.33 30.94 -13.15
N ASP A 113 -14.54 31.49 -14.08
CA ASP A 113 -14.57 32.90 -14.46
C ASP A 113 -15.81 33.27 -15.30
N ALA A 114 -16.33 32.31 -16.09
CA ALA A 114 -17.52 32.49 -16.90
C ALA A 114 -18.81 32.57 -16.08
N ALA A 115 -18.84 31.99 -14.86
CA ALA A 115 -19.93 31.97 -13.88
C ALA A 115 -21.31 31.51 -14.43
N ASP A 116 -21.98 32.36 -15.21
CA ASP A 116 -23.31 32.15 -15.82
C ASP A 116 -23.31 32.32 -17.35
N ALA A 117 -22.17 32.66 -17.96
CA ALA A 117 -22.06 32.75 -19.41
C ALA A 117 -22.18 31.34 -20.05
N PRO A 118 -22.85 31.22 -21.22
CA PRO A 118 -22.93 29.94 -21.91
C PRO A 118 -21.54 29.39 -22.20
N LEU A 119 -21.30 28.14 -21.79
CA LEU A 119 -20.05 27.44 -22.08
C LEU A 119 -19.91 27.21 -23.59
N SER A 120 -18.73 27.50 -24.11
CA SER A 120 -18.33 27.21 -25.48
C SER A 120 -17.60 25.87 -25.57
N ALA A 121 -17.32 25.40 -26.79
CA ALA A 121 -16.55 24.17 -26.99
C ALA A 121 -15.07 24.30 -26.56
N ASP A 122 -14.60 25.53 -26.37
CA ASP A 122 -13.21 25.85 -26.01
C ASP A 122 -13.04 26.09 -24.49
N ASP A 123 -14.13 26.06 -23.71
CA ASP A 123 -14.11 26.16 -22.25
C ASP A 123 -13.76 24.82 -21.61
#